data_AF-A0A7C4YN39-F1
#
_entry.id   AF-A0A7C4YN39-F1
#
_cell.length_a   1.000
_cell.length_b   1.000
_cell.length_c   1.000
_cell.angle_alpha   90.00
_cell.angle_beta   90.00
_cell.angle_gamma   90.00
#
_symmetry.space_group_name_H-M   'P 1'
#
loop_
_entity.id
_entity.type
_entity.pdbx_description
1 polymer ?
#
loop_
_entity_poly.entity_id
_entity_poly.type
_entity_poly.pdbx_seq_one_letter_code
_entity_poly.pdbx_strand_id
1 'polypeptide(L)'
;MDRYLIESPHDADDCDAIIKEIHAAGYLHYFEWGCHDGAHCGWAIIETDNKEHARQIVPWNIRNKARVVKLEKFESTKPHTKKTI
;
A
#
# COMPACT_ATOMS: atom_id res chain seq x y z
N MET A 1 -5.87 14.06 7.94
CA MET A 1 -5.09 12.99 7.28
C MET A 1 -5.99 12.31 6.29
N ASP A 2 -5.44 11.97 5.12
CA ASP A 2 -6.14 11.21 4.08
C ASP A 2 -5.82 9.72 4.23
N ARG A 3 -6.75 8.86 3.79
CA ARG A 3 -6.54 7.42 3.73
C ARG A 3 -5.86 7.05 2.42
N TYR A 4 -4.85 6.20 2.48
CA TYR A 4 -4.14 5.69 1.31
C TYR A 4 -4.07 4.17 1.33
N LEU A 5 -4.42 3.53 0.21
CA LEU A 5 -4.06 2.15 -0.06
C LEU A 5 -2.66 2.12 -0.66
N ILE A 6 -1.84 1.24 -0.12
CA ILE A 6 -0.48 0.99 -0.57
C ILE A 6 -0.45 -0.43 -1.09
N GLU A 7 0.01 -0.57 -2.32
CA GLU A 7 0.30 -1.84 -2.96
C GLU A 7 1.81 -1.94 -3.11
N SER A 8 2.39 -3.02 -2.57
CA SER A 8 3.83 -3.28 -2.58
C SER A 8 4.15 -4.54 -3.39
N PRO A 9 4.00 -4.50 -4.72
CA PRO A 9 4.33 -5.64 -5.57
C PRO A 9 5.83 -5.91 -5.52
N HIS A 10 6.17 -7.20 -5.53
CA HIS A 10 7.54 -7.70 -5.52
C HIS A 10 7.62 -9.00 -6.32
N ASP A 11 8.84 -9.44 -6.63
CA ASP A 11 9.05 -10.69 -7.37
C ASP A 11 8.88 -11.89 -6.44
N ALA A 12 8.53 -13.05 -7.00
CA ALA A 12 8.27 -14.27 -6.22
C ALA A 12 9.48 -14.70 -5.37
N ASP A 13 10.68 -14.60 -5.97
CA ASP A 13 11.95 -14.93 -5.31
C ASP A 13 12.29 -13.96 -4.16
N ASP A 14 11.68 -12.78 -4.12
CA ASP A 14 11.95 -11.74 -3.12
C ASP A 14 10.99 -11.76 -1.93
N CYS A 15 9.92 -12.57 -1.95
CA CYS A 15 8.86 -12.56 -0.93
C CYS A 15 9.39 -12.59 0.51
N ASP A 16 10.23 -13.58 0.83
CA ASP A 16 10.77 -13.75 2.19
C ASP A 16 11.67 -12.57 2.60
N ALA A 17 12.45 -12.03 1.67
CA ALA A 17 13.35 -10.91 1.94
C ALA A 17 12.55 -9.64 2.25
N ILE A 18 11.52 -9.35 1.45
CA ILE A 18 10.65 -8.18 1.61
C ILE A 18 9.83 -8.25 2.89
N ILE A 19 9.24 -9.40 3.19
CA ILE A 19 8.46 -9.59 4.43
C ILE A 19 9.37 -9.39 5.66
N LYS A 20 10.61 -9.92 5.63
CA LYS A 20 11.58 -9.71 6.71
C LYS A 20 11.99 -8.24 6.86
N GLU A 21 12.20 -7.52 5.76
CA GLU A 21 12.54 -6.10 5.80
C GLU A 21 11.39 -5.26 6.38
N ILE A 22 10.15 -5.53 5.97
CA ILE A 22 8.94 -4.88 6.50
C ILE A 22 8.76 -5.20 7.99
N HIS A 23 9.06 -6.43 8.41
CA HIS A 23 9.05 -6.81 9.82
C HIS A 23 10.12 -6.09 10.64
N ALA A 24 11.36 -6.01 10.13
CA ALA A 24 12.45 -5.29 10.78
C ALA A 24 12.17 -3.79 10.91
N ALA A 25 11.45 -3.21 9.94
CA ALA A 25 10.99 -1.82 9.98
C ALA A 25 9.81 -1.58 10.96
N GLY A 26 9.25 -2.64 11.56
CA GLY A 26 8.14 -2.56 12.50
C GLY A 26 6.77 -2.39 11.82
N TYR A 27 6.67 -2.61 10.51
CA TYR A 27 5.45 -2.37 9.75
C TYR A 27 4.63 -3.62 9.41
N LEU A 28 5.11 -4.82 9.76
CA LEU A 28 4.47 -6.10 9.37
C LEU A 28 2.97 -6.15 9.66
N HIS A 29 2.54 -5.65 10.82
CA HIS A 29 1.15 -5.69 11.26
C HIS A 29 0.21 -4.73 10.52
N TYR A 30 0.74 -3.81 9.70
CA TYR A 30 -0.08 -2.94 8.86
C TYR A 30 -0.36 -3.55 7.47
N PHE A 31 0.34 -4.64 7.12
CA PHE A 31 0.26 -5.26 5.82
C PHE A 31 -0.55 -6.55 5.85
N GLU A 32 -1.43 -6.68 4.86
CA GLU A 32 -2.07 -7.91 4.43
C GLU A 32 -1.28 -8.49 3.24
N TRP A 33 -1.16 -9.81 3.13
CA TRP A 33 -0.23 -10.45 2.19
C TRP A 33 -0.92 -11.43 1.26
N GLY A 34 -0.57 -11.37 -0.03
CA GLY A 34 -1.10 -12.27 -1.05
C GLY A 34 -0.14 -13.39 -1.45
N CYS A 35 1.08 -13.45 -0.88
CA CYS A 35 2.17 -14.27 -1.40
C CYS A 35 1.81 -15.77 -1.50
N HIS A 36 1.09 -16.29 -0.50
CA HIS A 36 0.63 -17.69 -0.50
C HIS A 36 -0.54 -17.96 -1.48
N ASP A 37 -1.23 -16.91 -1.94
CA ASP A 37 -2.30 -16.96 -2.95
C ASP A 37 -1.76 -16.70 -4.37
N GLY A 38 -0.43 -16.61 -4.52
CA GLY A 38 0.24 -16.29 -5.79
C GLY A 38 0.25 -14.81 -6.15
N ALA A 39 -0.32 -13.95 -5.31
CA ALA A 39 -0.22 -12.51 -5.46
C ALA A 39 0.98 -11.99 -4.67
N HIS A 40 2.14 -11.88 -5.32
CA HIS A 40 3.39 -11.36 -4.75
C HIS A 40 3.32 -9.85 -4.47
N CYS A 41 2.48 -9.49 -3.49
CA CYS A 41 2.13 -8.14 -3.13
C CYS A 41 1.70 -8.10 -1.65
N GLY A 42 2.13 -7.06 -0.95
CA GLY A 42 1.56 -6.66 0.34
C GLY A 42 0.67 -5.43 0.17
N TRP A 43 -0.45 -5.39 0.90
CA TRP A 43 -1.37 -4.26 0.94
C TRP A 43 -1.46 -3.64 2.32
N ALA A 44 -1.43 -2.32 2.41
CA ALA A 44 -1.68 -1.61 3.67
C ALA A 44 -2.62 -0.44 3.43
N ILE A 45 -3.48 -0.15 4.40
CA ILE A 45 -4.25 1.10 4.42
C ILE A 45 -3.76 1.95 5.58
N ILE A 46 -3.22 3.13 5.29
CA ILE A 46 -2.71 4.05 6.31
C ILE A 46 -3.32 5.44 6.18
N GLU A 47 -3.23 6.20 7.26
CA GLU A 47 -3.63 7.61 7.31
C GLU A 47 -2.37 8.49 7.39
N THR A 48 -2.25 9.46 6.48
CA THR A 48 -1.14 10.41 6.47
C THR A 48 -1.50 11.68 5.70
N ASP A 49 -0.59 12.65 5.65
CA ASP A 49 -0.84 13.96 5.06
C ASP A 49 -0.75 13.96 3.52
N ASN A 50 0.09 13.10 2.95
CA ASN A 50 0.35 13.07 1.50
C ASN A 50 0.79 11.67 1.02
N LYS A 51 0.83 11.49 -0.31
CA LYS A 51 1.19 10.23 -0.95
C LYS A 51 2.65 9.84 -0.69
N GLU A 52 3.53 10.82 -0.55
CA GLU A 52 4.97 10.63 -0.40
C GLU A 52 5.30 10.03 0.96
N HIS A 53 4.61 10.48 2.02
CA HIS A 53 4.66 9.90 3.36
C HIS A 53 4.08 8.48 3.35
N ALA A 54 2.96 8.27 2.65
CA ALA A 54 2.36 6.94 2.56
C ALA A 54 3.32 5.92 1.95
N ARG A 55 4.07 6.33 0.92
CA ARG A 55 5.07 5.49 0.26
C ARG A 55 6.24 5.08 1.17
N GLN A 56 6.50 5.79 2.28
CA GLN A 56 7.68 5.52 3.13
C GLN A 56 7.58 4.20 3.90
N ILE A 57 6.39 3.64 4.11
CA ILE A 57 6.24 2.34 4.80
C ILE A 57 6.75 1.17 3.95
N VAL A 58 6.93 1.39 2.64
CA VAL A 58 7.45 0.37 1.72
C VAL A 58 8.99 0.41 1.72
N PRO A 59 9.67 -0.74 1.85
CA PRO A 59 11.12 -0.88 1.67
C PRO A 59 11.68 -0.17 0.44
N TRP A 60 12.86 0.44 0.56
CA TRP A 60 13.45 1.28 -0.49
C TRP A 60 13.67 0.54 -1.82
N ASN A 61 14.03 -0.75 -1.75
CA ASN A 61 14.31 -1.65 -2.88
C ASN A 61 13.09 -1.94 -3.76
N ILE A 62 11.87 -1.91 -3.21
CA ILE A 62 10.61 -2.12 -3.95
C ILE A 62 9.71 -0.88 -3.97
N ARG A 63 10.16 0.22 -3.34
CA ARG A 63 9.38 1.46 -3.21
C ARG A 63 9.00 2.08 -4.54
N ASN A 64 9.85 1.93 -5.55
CA ASN A 64 9.57 2.39 -6.91
C ASN A 64 8.50 1.56 -7.63
N LYS A 65 8.33 0.29 -7.25
CA LYS A 65 7.25 -0.60 -7.73
C LYS A 65 5.93 -0.32 -7.02
N ALA A 66 5.95 0.36 -5.88
CA ALA A 66 4.77 0.58 -5.06
C ALA A 66 3.74 1.55 -5.67
N ARG A 67 2.47 1.16 -5.63
CA ARG A 67 1.34 2.04 -5.98
C ARG A 67 0.72 2.62 -4.73
N VAL A 68 0.49 3.93 -4.74
CA VAL A 68 -0.16 4.66 -3.63
C VAL A 68 -1.43 5.31 -4.15
N VAL A 69 -2.57 4.83 -3.65
CA VAL A 69 -3.90 5.24 -4.08
C VAL A 69 -4.57 6.00 -2.94
N LYS A 70 -4.96 7.26 -3.18
CA LYS A 70 -5.77 8.01 -2.22
C LYS A 70 -7.18 7.39 -2.21
N LEU A 71 -7.67 7.04 -1.03
CA LEU A 71 -8.98 6.44 -0.84
C LEU A 71 -10.00 7.50 -0.44
N GLU A 72 -11.22 7.32 -0.91
CA GLU A 72 -12.39 8.07 -0.48
C GLU A 72 -13.56 7.09 -0.28
N LYS A 73 -14.46 7.42 0.65
CA LYS A 73 -15.73 6.70 0.80
C LYS A 73 -16.82 7.57 0.19
N PHE A 74 -17.63 6.98 -0.68
CA PHE A 74 -18.87 7.60 -1.14
C PHE A 74 -19.98 7.27 -0.15
N GLU A 75 -20.79 8.27 0.16
CA GLU A 75 -21.98 8.13 1.00
C GLU A 75 -23.18 8.65 0.20
N SER A 76 -24.42 8.34 0.61
CA SER A 76 -25.62 8.80 -0.10
C SER A 76 -25.65 10.33 -0.27
N THR A 77 -25.02 11.07 0.63
CA THR A 77 -24.90 12.54 0.60
C THR A 77 -23.69 13.04 -0.19
N LYS A 78 -22.78 12.16 -0.60
CA LYS A 78 -21.59 12.44 -1.42
C LYS A 78 -21.39 11.31 -2.45
N PRO A 79 -22.25 11.22 -3.47
CA PRO A 79 -22.12 10.21 -4.52
C PRO A 79 -20.89 10.48 -5.39
N HIS A 80 -20.38 9.42 -6.03
CA HIS A 80 -19.33 9.55 -7.03
C HIS A 80 -19.81 10.43 -8.17
N THR A 81 -19.08 11.52 -8.43
CA THR A 81 -19.27 12.36 -9.62
C THR A 81 -18.03 12.24 -10.49
N LYS A 82 -18.23 11.94 -11.76
CA LYS A 82 -17.14 11.87 -12.73
C LYS A 82 -16.48 13.24 -12.78
N LYS A 83 -15.19 13.33 -12.43
CA LYS A 83 -14.43 14.58 -12.67
C LYS A 83 -14.38 14.80 -14.17
N THR A 84 -15.07 15.82 -14.66
CA THR A 84 -14.84 16.35 -16.00
C THR A 84 -13.45 16.97 -15.98
N ILE A 85 -12.55 16.39 -16.77
CA ILE A 85 -11.18 16.88 -16.97
C ILE A 85 -11.24 18.08 -17.91
#